data_AF-A0A952PAT6-F1
#
_entry.id   AF-A0A952PAT6-F1
#
_cell.length_a   1.000
_cell.length_b   1.000
_cell.length_c   1.000
_cell.angle_alpha   90.00
_cell.angle_beta   90.00
_cell.angle_gamma   90.00
#
_symmetry.space_group_name_H-M   'P 1'
#
loop_
_entity.id
_entity.type
_entity.pdbx_description
1 polymer ?
#
loop_
_entity_poly.entity_id
_entity_poly.type
_entity_poly.pdbx_seq_one_letter_code
_entity_poly.pdbx_strand_id
1 'polypeptide(L)'
;MHLVEILVPFFFFAFTFGSIFIYVTSNHREKMALIERGVDTEKFYNRKDKNTYLRFGFLLFGGGFGFIIGMLIAPYFSQDEEGIILSSTLLFSGAFIILSYVFEMKYLKKSNASKEIDVNHKIFTED
;
A
#
# COMPACT_ATOMS: atom_id res chain seq x y z
N MET A 1 -30.21 -27.57 -11.79
CA MET A 1 -29.82 -26.23 -11.29
C MET A 1 -28.83 -26.27 -10.12
N HIS A 2 -28.60 -27.42 -9.45
CA HIS A 2 -27.66 -27.51 -8.30
C HIS A 2 -26.16 -27.52 -8.60
N LEU A 3 -25.74 -27.80 -9.85
CA LEU A 3 -24.31 -27.81 -10.22
C LEU A 3 -23.67 -26.42 -10.11
N VAL A 4 -24.42 -25.36 -10.39
CA VAL A 4 -23.91 -23.97 -10.36
C VAL A 4 -23.61 -23.55 -8.92
N GLU A 5 -24.43 -23.96 -7.95
CA GLU A 5 -24.28 -23.64 -6.53
C GLU A 5 -23.02 -24.24 -5.91
N ILE A 6 -22.54 -25.39 -6.42
CA ILE A 6 -21.28 -26.01 -5.97
C ILE A 6 -20.07 -25.42 -6.69
N LEU A 7 -20.24 -24.98 -7.94
CA LEU A 7 -19.15 -24.58 -8.82
C LEU A 7 -18.58 -23.20 -8.44
N VAL A 8 -19.45 -22.27 -8.07
CA VAL A 8 -19.09 -20.90 -7.66
C VAL A 8 -18.15 -20.89 -6.44
N PRO A 9 -18.47 -21.53 -5.30
CA PRO A 9 -17.56 -21.53 -4.16
C PRO A 9 -16.27 -22.27 -4.47
N PHE A 10 -16.31 -23.34 -5.27
CA PHE A 10 -15.11 -24.10 -5.63
C PHE A 10 -14.06 -23.24 -6.36
N PHE A 11 -14.48 -22.52 -7.41
CA PHE A 11 -13.58 -21.61 -8.12
C PHE A 11 -13.13 -20.43 -7.26
N PHE A 12 -14.01 -19.92 -6.39
CA PHE A 12 -13.64 -18.85 -5.47
C PHE A 12 -12.48 -19.27 -4.55
N PHE A 13 -12.60 -20.42 -3.88
CA PHE A 13 -11.54 -20.94 -3.02
C PHE A 13 -10.27 -21.28 -3.81
N ALA A 14 -10.39 -21.90 -4.98
CA ALA A 14 -9.25 -22.23 -5.83
C ALA A 14 -8.48 -20.98 -6.29
N PHE A 15 -9.20 -19.92 -6.69
CA PHE A 15 -8.60 -18.67 -7.14
C PHE A 15 -7.93 -17.91 -6.00
N THR A 16 -8.60 -17.77 -4.85
CA THR A 16 -8.01 -17.15 -3.66
C THR A 16 -6.74 -17.89 -3.21
N PHE A 17 -6.80 -19.22 -3.14
CA PHE A 17 -5.64 -20.03 -2.79
C PHE A 17 -4.51 -19.90 -3.81
N GLY A 18 -4.83 -19.94 -5.11
CA GLY A 18 -3.85 -19.76 -6.19
C GLY A 18 -3.15 -18.40 -6.13
N SER A 19 -3.89 -17.32 -5.90
CA SER A 19 -3.32 -15.97 -5.76
C SER A 19 -2.36 -15.87 -4.58
N ILE A 20 -2.74 -16.42 -3.42
CA ILE A 20 -1.88 -16.42 -2.22
C ILE A 20 -0.64 -17.28 -2.44
N PHE A 21 -0.80 -18.48 -3.02
CA PHE A 21 0.29 -19.40 -3.29
C PHE A 21 1.36 -18.79 -4.19
N ILE A 22 0.94 -18.10 -5.27
CA ILE A 22 1.86 -17.40 -6.18
C ILE A 22 2.56 -16.25 -5.45
N TYR A 23 1.82 -15.44 -4.69
CA TYR A 23 2.40 -14.32 -3.94
C TYR A 23 3.48 -14.80 -2.94
N VAL A 24 3.17 -15.83 -2.16
CA VAL A 24 4.10 -16.41 -1.20
C VAL A 24 5.32 -17.00 -1.91
N THR A 25 5.11 -17.80 -2.95
CA THR A 25 6.19 -18.40 -3.76
C THR A 25 7.10 -17.34 -4.39
N SER A 26 6.53 -16.26 -4.92
CA SER A 26 7.30 -15.16 -5.53
C SER A 26 8.24 -14.51 -4.50
N ASN A 27 7.74 -14.26 -3.29
CA ASN A 27 8.54 -13.65 -2.23
C ASN A 27 9.66 -14.56 -1.71
N HIS A 28 9.45 -15.88 -1.65
CA HIS A 28 10.48 -16.82 -1.22
C HIS A 28 11.65 -16.90 -2.21
N ARG A 29 11.37 -16.85 -3.52
CA ARG A 29 12.40 -16.88 -4.56
C ARG A 29 13.29 -15.64 -4.54
N GLU A 30 12.71 -14.46 -4.29
CA GLU A 30 13.49 -13.23 -4.12
C GLU A 30 14.42 -13.29 -2.91
N LYS A 31 13.97 -13.85 -1.78
CA LYS A 31 14.77 -13.96 -0.55
C LYS A 31 15.97 -14.89 -0.72
N MET A 32 15.79 -16.04 -1.38
CA MET A 32 16.88 -17.01 -1.60
C MET A 32 17.95 -16.48 -2.55
N ALA A 33 17.54 -15.81 -3.64
CA ALA A 33 18.48 -15.20 -4.58
C ALA A 33 19.34 -14.08 -3.94
N LEU A 34 18.85 -13.41 -2.90
CA LEU A 34 19.60 -12.40 -2.16
C LEU A 34 20.61 -13.01 -1.19
N ILE A 35 20.28 -14.14 -0.57
CA ILE A 35 21.20 -14.93 0.28
C ILE A 35 22.35 -15.50 -0.57
N GLU A 36 22.04 -16.07 -1.74
CA GLU A 36 23.05 -16.61 -2.67
C GLU A 36 24.00 -15.55 -3.23
N ARG A 37 23.56 -14.29 -3.27
CA ARG A 37 24.37 -13.13 -3.71
C ARG A 37 25.12 -12.44 -2.56
N GLY A 38 25.05 -12.96 -1.34
CA GLY A 38 25.76 -12.42 -0.16
C GLY A 38 25.27 -11.04 0.29
N VAL A 39 24.06 -10.64 -0.10
CA VAL A 39 23.47 -9.35 0.27
C VAL A 39 22.69 -9.52 1.59
N ASP A 40 23.08 -8.75 2.61
CA ASP A 40 22.44 -8.72 3.94
C ASP A 40 20.93 -8.42 3.83
N THR A 41 20.10 -9.46 3.94
CA THR A 41 18.67 -9.43 3.65
C THR A 41 17.87 -8.60 4.66
N GLU A 42 18.37 -8.44 5.88
CA GLU A 42 17.66 -7.70 6.94
C GLU A 42 17.53 -6.21 6.63
N LYS A 43 18.58 -5.59 6.08
CA LYS A 43 18.58 -4.14 5.79
C LYS A 43 17.79 -3.76 4.54
N PHE A 44 17.61 -4.69 3.60
CA PHE A 44 16.81 -4.46 2.39
C PHE A 44 15.31 -4.67 2.62
N TYR A 45 14.90 -5.70 3.36
CA TYR A 45 13.48 -5.97 3.63
C TYR A 45 12.84 -4.93 4.56
N ASN A 46 13.56 -4.47 5.60
CA ASN A 46 13.06 -3.44 6.53
C ASN A 46 12.74 -2.09 5.85
N ARG A 47 13.31 -1.80 4.67
CA ARG A 47 12.95 -0.59 3.90
C ARG A 47 11.71 -0.79 3.02
N LYS A 48 11.44 -1.99 2.51
CA LYS A 48 10.30 -2.26 1.61
C LYS A 48 8.98 -2.32 2.38
N ASP A 49 8.96 -2.95 3.55
CA ASP A 49 7.69 -3.22 4.25
C ASP A 49 7.14 -2.01 5.01
N LYS A 50 8.00 -1.10 5.47
CA LYS A 50 7.59 0.05 6.29
C LYS A 50 6.65 1.02 5.54
N ASN A 51 6.75 1.10 4.21
CA ASN A 51 5.99 2.07 3.42
C ASN A 51 4.61 1.55 2.98
N THR A 52 4.40 0.23 2.98
CA THR A 52 3.11 -0.36 2.61
C THR A 52 2.01 0.03 3.61
N TYR A 53 2.32 0.03 4.90
CA TYR A 53 1.39 0.46 5.95
C TYR A 53 0.97 1.93 5.80
N LEU A 54 1.89 2.81 5.38
CA LEU A 54 1.60 4.22 5.17
C LEU A 54 0.61 4.42 4.00
N ARG A 55 0.82 3.67 2.91
CA ARG A 55 -0.08 3.70 1.74
C ARG A 55 -1.47 3.17 2.08
N PHE A 56 -1.57 2.08 2.84
CA PHE A 56 -2.86 1.57 3.31
C PHE A 56 -3.55 2.54 4.28
N GLY A 57 -2.80 3.21 5.15
CA GLY A 57 -3.35 4.24 6.03
C GLY A 57 -4.02 5.38 5.26
N PHE A 58 -3.34 5.92 4.24
CA PHE A 58 -3.92 6.96 3.38
C PHE A 58 -5.08 6.46 2.52
N LEU A 59 -5.06 5.20 2.06
CA LEU A 59 -6.17 4.58 1.34
C LEU A 59 -7.45 4.54 2.20
N LEU A 60 -7.33 4.04 3.44
CA LEU A 60 -8.42 3.97 4.41
C LEU A 60 -8.90 5.37 4.81
N PHE A 61 -7.97 6.31 4.99
CA PHE A 61 -8.31 7.69 5.33
C PHE A 61 -9.05 8.38 4.19
N GLY A 62 -8.58 8.26 2.95
CA GLY A 62 -9.25 8.84 1.77
C GLY A 62 -10.62 8.24 1.52
N GLY A 63 -10.79 6.92 1.73
CA GLY A 63 -12.09 6.27 1.65
C GLY A 63 -13.06 6.77 2.72
N GLY A 64 -12.66 6.77 3.99
CA GLY A 64 -13.52 7.27 5.07
C GLY A 64 -13.85 8.76 4.95
N PHE A 65 -12.87 9.59 4.60
CA PHE A 65 -13.05 11.03 4.42
C PHE A 65 -13.94 11.34 3.20
N GLY A 66 -13.71 10.64 2.08
CA GLY A 66 -14.52 10.76 0.88
C GLY A 66 -15.97 10.30 1.07
N PHE A 67 -16.19 9.30 1.92
CA PHE A 67 -17.54 8.82 2.27
C PHE A 67 -18.32 9.86 3.06
N ILE A 68 -17.70 10.48 4.07
CA ILE A 68 -18.33 11.56 4.87
C ILE A 68 -18.69 12.75 3.97
N ILE A 69 -17.76 13.16 3.10
CA ILE A 69 -17.99 14.24 2.13
C ILE A 69 -19.11 13.89 1.15
N GLY A 70 -19.11 12.66 0.63
CA GLY A 70 -20.14 12.18 -0.28
C GLY A 70 -21.52 12.22 0.35
N MET A 71 -21.64 11.79 1.61
CA MET A 71 -22.89 11.82 2.38
C MET A 71 -23.36 13.25 2.68
N LEU A 72 -22.44 14.21 2.83
CA LEU A 72 -22.80 15.62 3.03
C LEU A 72 -23.30 16.28 1.74
N ILE A 73 -22.78 15.87 0.58
CA ILE A 73 -23.12 16.46 -0.73
C ILE A 73 -24.34 15.77 -1.36
N ALA A 74 -24.55 14.47 -1.10
CA ALA A 74 -25.64 13.69 -1.66
C ALA A 74 -27.03 14.35 -1.55
N PRO A 75 -27.45 14.95 -0.42
CA PRO A 75 -28.78 15.56 -0.28
C PRO A 75 -29.03 16.75 -1.21
N TYR A 76 -27.98 17.37 -1.76
CA TYR A 76 -28.10 18.47 -2.72
C TYR A 76 -28.40 17.97 -4.15
N PHE A 77 -28.22 16.69 -4.41
CA PHE A 77 -28.40 16.06 -5.71
C PHE A 77 -29.46 14.96 -5.60
N SER A 78 -30.69 15.35 -5.87
CA SER A 78 -31.91 14.56 -5.62
C SER A 78 -32.13 13.36 -6.55
N GLN A 79 -31.25 13.10 -7.53
CA GLN A 79 -31.39 11.98 -8.46
C GLN A 79 -30.42 10.82 -8.26
N ASP A 80 -29.24 11.04 -7.65
CA ASP A 80 -28.16 10.04 -7.63
C ASP A 80 -27.34 10.08 -6.33
N GLU A 81 -28.01 10.01 -5.17
CA GLU A 81 -27.35 10.00 -3.86
C GLU A 81 -26.28 8.91 -3.76
N GLU A 82 -26.61 7.68 -4.16
CA GLU A 82 -25.68 6.54 -4.10
C GLU A 82 -24.48 6.71 -5.04
N GLY A 83 -24.71 7.22 -6.25
CA GLY A 83 -23.66 7.46 -7.23
C GLY A 83 -22.68 8.55 -6.77
N ILE A 84 -23.16 9.56 -6.06
CA ILE A 84 -22.34 10.65 -5.53
C ILE A 84 -21.49 10.19 -4.35
N ILE A 85 -22.06 9.39 -3.45
CA ILE A 85 -21.31 8.80 -2.33
C ILE A 85 -20.21 7.89 -2.85
N LEU A 86 -20.52 7.02 -3.83
CA LEU A 86 -19.56 6.10 -4.43
C LEU A 86 -18.45 6.85 -5.17
N SER A 87 -18.81 7.82 -6.01
CA SER A 87 -17.85 8.59 -6.81
C SER A 87 -16.95 9.47 -5.94
N SER A 88 -17.50 10.15 -4.92
CA SER A 88 -16.72 10.93 -3.95
C SER A 88 -15.72 10.04 -3.21
N THR A 89 -16.17 8.91 -2.68
CA THR A 89 -15.30 7.96 -1.95
C THR A 89 -14.14 7.48 -2.82
N LEU A 90 -14.42 7.12 -4.07
CA LEU A 90 -13.40 6.63 -5.00
C LEU A 90 -12.41 7.72 -5.41
N LEU A 91 -12.89 8.94 -5.70
CA LEU A 91 -12.04 10.08 -6.05
C LEU A 91 -11.12 10.47 -4.90
N PHE A 92 -11.66 10.61 -3.69
CA PHE A 92 -10.87 10.96 -2.51
C PHE A 92 -9.89 9.84 -2.11
N SER A 93 -10.30 8.58 -2.20
CA SER A 93 -9.39 7.45 -1.98
C SER A 93 -8.20 7.48 -2.94
N GLY A 94 -8.44 7.70 -4.24
CA GLY A 94 -7.37 7.85 -5.23
C GLY A 94 -6.46 9.05 -4.96
N ALA A 95 -7.03 10.21 -4.65
CA ALA A 95 -6.28 11.42 -4.34
C ALA A 95 -5.38 11.26 -3.10
N PHE A 96 -5.89 10.63 -2.03
CA PHE A 96 -5.11 10.38 -0.82
C PHE A 96 -3.96 9.38 -1.05
N ILE A 97 -4.13 8.36 -1.91
CA ILE A 97 -3.01 7.47 -2.28
C ILE A 97 -1.89 8.26 -2.97
N ILE A 98 -2.25 9.15 -3.91
CA ILE A 98 -1.27 10.01 -4.59
C ILE A 98 -0.57 10.92 -3.58
N LEU A 99 -1.33 11.47 -2.63
CA LEU A 99 -0.78 12.29 -1.55
C LEU A 99 0.19 11.48 -0.66
N SER A 100 -0.13 10.22 -0.37
CA SER A 100 0.76 9.31 0.36
C SER A 100 2.12 9.18 -0.33
N TYR A 101 2.15 9.09 -1.66
CA TYR A 101 3.40 8.97 -2.42
C TYR A 101 4.25 10.25 -2.32
N VAL A 102 3.61 11.42 -2.40
CA VAL A 102 4.31 12.71 -2.25
C VAL A 102 4.87 12.87 -0.83
N PHE A 103 4.12 12.48 0.19
CA PHE A 103 4.62 12.46 1.57
C PHE A 103 5.80 11.51 1.73
N GLU A 104 5.70 10.28 1.19
CA GLU A 104 6.75 9.28 1.21
C GLU A 104 8.06 9.84 0.59
N MET A 105 7.98 10.52 -0.56
CA MET A 105 9.14 11.17 -1.18
C MET A 105 9.79 12.24 -0.29
N LYS A 106 8.98 13.04 0.42
CA LYS A 106 9.51 14.07 1.34
C LYS A 106 10.20 13.45 2.56
N TYR A 107 9.62 12.39 3.13
CA TYR A 107 10.21 11.67 4.25
C TYR A 107 11.55 11.01 3.88
N LEU A 108 11.63 10.41 2.68
CA LEU A 108 12.87 9.80 2.19
C LEU A 108 13.98 10.83 1.96
N LYS A 109 13.65 12.02 1.44
CA LYS A 109 14.62 13.12 1.27
C LYS A 109 15.21 13.60 2.60
N LYS A 110 14.36 13.72 3.64
CA LYS A 110 14.80 14.10 5.00
C LYS A 110 15.66 13.01 5.66
N SER A 111 15.35 11.74 5.42
CA SER A 111 16.13 10.61 5.94
C SER A 111 17.53 10.51 5.32
N ASN A 112 17.68 10.79 4.03
CA ASN A 112 18.99 10.75 3.37
C ASN A 112 19.90 11.92 3.80
N ALA A 113 19.35 13.12 3.97
CA ALA A 113 20.10 14.28 4.49
C ALA A 113 20.62 14.03 5.91
N SER A 114 19.85 13.34 6.76
CA SER A 114 20.29 12.94 8.11
C SER A 114 21.39 11.87 8.11
N LYS A 115 21.47 11.04 7.07
CA LYS A 115 22.53 10.03 6.92
C LYS A 115 23.85 10.61 6.43
N GLU A 116 23.81 11.62 5.56
CA GLU A 116 25.04 12.30 5.11
C GLU A 116 25.72 13.08 6.24
N ILE A 117 24.95 13.64 7.18
CA ILE A 117 25.49 14.37 8.34
C ILE A 117 26.17 13.39 9.33
N ASP A 118 25.58 12.21 9.54
CA ASP A 118 26.10 11.20 10.48
C ASP A 118 27.38 10.52 9.96
N VAL A 119 27.51 10.36 8.63
CA VAL A 119 28.75 9.85 8.00
C VAL A 119 29.88 10.88 8.10
N ASN A 120 29.62 12.15 7.78
CA ASN A 120 30.64 13.20 7.88
C ASN A 120 31.10 13.46 9.32
N HIS A 121 30.21 13.31 10.31
CA HIS A 121 30.58 13.46 11.71
C HIS A 121 31.51 12.33 12.20
N LYS A 122 31.32 11.09 11.74
CA LYS A 122 32.22 9.98 12.13
C LYS A 122 33.62 10.11 11.57
N ILE A 123 33.77 10.63 10.34
CA ILE A 123 35.08 10.83 9.72
C ILE A 123 35.88 11.93 10.44
N PHE A 124 35.21 12.93 11.01
CA PHE A 124 35.86 14.04 11.72
C PHE A 124 36.24 13.75 13.18
N THR A 125 35.88 12.58 13.73
CA THR A 125 36.20 12.18 15.12
C THR A 125 37.29 11.12 15.23
N GLU A 126 37.84 10.67 14.09
CA GLU A 126 38.89 9.64 14.02
C GLU A 126 40.27 10.18 13.58
N ASP A 127 40.40 11.51 13.39
CA ASP A 127 41.67 12.25 13.20
C ASP A 127 42.09 12.97 14.50
#